data_AF-A0A6M0A3C3-F1
#
_entry.id   AF-A0A6M0A3C3-F1
#
_cell.length_a   1.000
_cell.length_b   1.000
_cell.length_c   1.000
_cell.angle_alpha   90.00
_cell.angle_beta   90.00
_cell.angle_gamma   90.00
#
_symmetry.space_group_name_H-M   'P 1'
#
loop_
_entity.id
_entity.type
_entity.pdbx_description
1 polymer ?
#
loop_
_entity_poly.entity_id
_entity_poly.type
_entity_poly.pdbx_seq_one_letter_code
_entity_poly.pdbx_strand_id
1 'polypeptide(L)'
;PTSLVSIKQPVIFTSSTHPKLAKEFLSYLIKPDNLGAYIKGARGRYFPIMPQLWEDPFWSETKDPHICEASQQLTASKTRLFKNSINPAYSQVHSENIWGKAMRQILIEGLSPTEATDIAIKQITEIFSQWETRQ
;
A
#
# COMPACT_ATOMS: atom_id res chain seq x y z
N PRO A 1 -3.35 13.58 11.90
CA PRO A 1 -3.74 12.17 11.68
C PRO A 1 -2.58 11.41 11.00
N THR A 2 -2.50 10.08 11.10
CA THR A 2 -1.49 9.29 10.37
C THR A 2 -2.14 8.64 9.15
N SER A 3 -1.63 8.93 7.96
CA SER A 3 -2.10 8.37 6.70
C SER A 3 -1.52 6.98 6.45
N LEU A 4 -2.36 6.06 5.99
CA LEU A 4 -1.92 4.74 5.51
C LEU A 4 -1.50 4.84 4.06
N VAL A 5 -0.33 4.32 3.72
CA VAL A 5 0.20 4.36 2.35
C VAL A 5 0.57 2.96 1.86
N SER A 6 0.24 2.67 0.60
CA SER A 6 0.71 1.48 -0.11
C SER A 6 1.78 1.91 -1.11
N ILE A 7 2.99 1.38 -0.96
CA ILE A 7 4.09 1.63 -1.89
C ILE A 7 4.06 0.54 -2.97
N LYS A 8 4.16 0.96 -4.24
CA LYS A 8 4.34 0.04 -5.37
C LYS A 8 5.82 -0.01 -5.73
N GLN A 9 6.42 -1.19 -5.61
CA GLN A 9 7.83 -1.41 -5.89
C GLN A 9 7.95 -2.23 -7.18
N PRO A 10 8.69 -1.76 -8.19
CA PRO A 10 9.07 -2.62 -9.29
C PRO A 10 10.09 -3.65 -8.78
N VAL A 11 9.97 -4.90 -9.24
CA VAL A 11 10.89 -5.99 -8.91
C VAL A 11 11.41 -6.64 -10.17
N ILE A 12 12.65 -7.14 -10.11
CA ILE A 12 13.23 -7.98 -11.15
C ILE A 12 13.29 -9.40 -10.59
N PHE A 13 12.62 -10.34 -11.24
CA PHE A 13 12.68 -11.74 -10.83
C PHE A 13 14.07 -12.30 -11.03
N THR A 14 14.54 -13.10 -10.06
CA THR A 14 15.84 -13.77 -10.11
C THR A 14 15.96 -14.75 -11.27
N SER A 15 14.83 -15.29 -11.74
CA SER A 15 14.74 -16.18 -12.91
C SER A 15 14.67 -15.46 -14.26
N SER A 16 14.75 -14.12 -14.29
CA SER A 16 14.71 -13.35 -15.54
C SER A 16 15.82 -13.78 -16.49
N THR A 17 15.48 -14.02 -17.76
CA THR A 17 16.46 -14.27 -18.83
C THR A 17 17.20 -13.00 -19.29
N HIS A 18 16.70 -11.81 -18.90
CA HIS A 18 17.25 -10.51 -19.28
C HIS A 18 17.38 -9.54 -18.09
N PRO A 19 18.12 -9.90 -17.02
CA PRO A 19 18.16 -9.11 -15.79
C PRO A 19 18.85 -7.75 -15.98
N LYS A 20 19.85 -7.67 -16.88
CA LYS A 20 20.53 -6.40 -17.21
C LYS A 20 19.59 -5.40 -17.89
N LEU A 21 18.88 -5.83 -18.93
CA LEU A 21 17.92 -5.00 -19.65
C LEU A 21 16.77 -4.55 -18.73
N ALA A 22 16.26 -5.44 -17.88
CA ALA A 22 15.24 -5.09 -16.89
C ALA A 22 15.73 -3.98 -15.95
N LYS A 23 16.98 -4.07 -15.47
CA LYS A 23 17.60 -3.04 -14.64
C LYS A 23 17.76 -1.72 -15.38
N GLU A 24 18.26 -1.75 -16.61
CA GLU A 24 18.40 -0.55 -17.46
C GLU A 24 17.05 0.14 -17.68
N PHE A 25 16.00 -0.62 -17.97
CA PHE A 25 14.64 -0.09 -18.10
C PHE A 25 14.15 0.56 -16.82
N LEU A 26 14.28 -0.11 -15.67
CA LEU A 26 13.86 0.48 -14.39
C LEU A 26 14.67 1.73 -14.06
N SER A 27 15.98 1.73 -14.30
CA SER A 27 16.84 2.92 -14.13
C SER A 27 16.43 4.07 -15.07
N TYR A 28 15.99 3.78 -16.29
CA TYR A 28 15.43 4.78 -17.19
C TYR A 28 14.09 5.31 -16.65
N LEU A 29 13.15 4.42 -16.30
CA LEU A 29 11.79 4.79 -15.89
C LEU A 29 11.78 5.68 -14.63
N ILE A 30 12.64 5.39 -13.64
CA ILE A 30 12.68 6.15 -12.38
C ILE A 30 13.35 7.52 -12.51
N LYS A 31 13.90 7.89 -13.68
CA LYS A 31 14.40 9.27 -13.86
C LYS A 31 13.25 10.26 -13.67
N PRO A 32 13.49 11.43 -13.04
CA PRO A 32 12.42 12.36 -12.66
C PRO A 32 11.52 12.76 -13.83
N ASP A 33 12.10 13.09 -14.98
CA ASP A 33 11.34 13.49 -16.18
C ASP A 33 10.46 12.36 -16.71
N ASN A 34 10.99 11.13 -16.73
CA ASN A 34 10.27 9.96 -17.22
C ASN A 34 9.16 9.55 -16.26
N LEU A 35 9.48 9.47 -14.96
CA LEU A 35 8.52 9.09 -13.92
C LEU A 35 7.42 10.15 -13.77
N GLY A 36 7.80 11.43 -13.77
CA GLY A 36 6.87 12.55 -13.69
C GLY A 36 5.92 12.58 -14.88
N ALA A 37 6.43 12.41 -16.10
CA ALA A 37 5.59 12.31 -17.30
C ALA A 37 4.64 11.11 -17.24
N TYR A 38 5.13 9.93 -16.86
CA TYR A 38 4.31 8.72 -16.70
C TYR A 38 3.17 8.92 -15.68
N ILE A 39 3.48 9.46 -14.50
CA ILE A 39 2.50 9.68 -13.44
C ILE A 39 1.42 10.68 -13.84
N LYS A 40 1.82 11.80 -14.47
CA LYS A 40 0.87 12.80 -14.99
C LYS A 40 0.00 12.21 -16.10
N GLY A 41 0.58 11.43 -17.02
CA GLY A 41 -0.16 10.68 -18.04
C GLY A 41 -1.14 9.66 -17.43
N ALA A 42 -0.80 9.07 -16.28
CA ALA A 42 -1.69 8.22 -15.50
C ALA A 42 -2.73 8.99 -14.67
N ARG A 43 -2.80 10.33 -14.82
CA ARG A 43 -3.71 11.25 -14.12
C ARG A 43 -3.53 11.25 -12.60
N GLY A 44 -2.28 11.17 -12.12
CA GLY A 44 -2.00 11.27 -10.69
C GLY A 44 -2.47 10.09 -9.86
N ARG A 45 -2.80 8.95 -10.49
CA ARG A 45 -3.17 7.69 -9.81
C ARG A 45 -2.11 7.18 -8.83
N TYR A 46 -0.87 7.61 -9.02
CA TYR A 46 0.25 7.37 -8.10
C TYR A 46 0.85 8.69 -7.70
N PHE A 47 1.22 8.84 -6.44
CA PHE A 47 1.97 9.99 -5.96
C PHE A 47 3.48 9.66 -5.99
N PRO A 48 4.33 10.52 -6.58
CA PRO A 48 5.76 10.26 -6.67
C PRO A 48 6.40 10.32 -5.28
N ILE A 49 7.40 9.48 -5.03
CA ILE A 49 8.16 9.50 -3.77
C ILE A 49 9.34 10.48 -3.79
N MET A 50 9.58 11.15 -4.92
CA MET A 50 10.70 12.08 -5.10
C MET A 50 10.22 13.50 -4.78
N PRO A 51 10.75 14.16 -3.73
CA PRO A 51 10.28 15.49 -3.32
C PRO A 51 10.32 16.55 -4.43
N GLN A 52 11.34 16.53 -5.27
CA GLN A 52 11.47 17.46 -6.41
C GLN A 52 10.30 17.36 -7.42
N LEU A 53 9.61 16.21 -7.50
CA LEU A 53 8.45 16.07 -8.39
C LEU A 53 7.19 16.68 -7.79
N TRP A 54 7.17 17.01 -6.49
CA TRP A 54 6.03 17.64 -5.82
C TRP A 54 5.90 19.12 -6.14
N GLU A 55 6.97 19.75 -6.65
CA GLU A 55 6.99 21.15 -7.07
C GLU A 55 6.23 21.39 -8.39
N ASP A 56 5.90 20.33 -9.13
CA ASP A 56 5.10 20.43 -10.34
C ASP A 56 3.68 20.96 -10.01
N PRO A 57 3.18 22.02 -10.69
CA PRO A 57 1.87 22.60 -10.42
C PRO A 57 0.71 21.60 -10.49
N PHE A 58 0.90 20.48 -11.19
CA PHE A 58 -0.06 19.37 -11.22
C PHE A 58 -0.51 18.90 -9.83
N TRP A 59 0.36 18.98 -8.82
CA TRP A 59 0.06 18.53 -7.44
C TRP A 59 -0.56 19.58 -6.54
N SER A 60 -0.51 20.86 -6.93
CA SER A 60 -1.02 21.99 -6.15
C SER A 60 -2.19 22.72 -6.81
N GLU A 61 -2.54 22.37 -8.05
CA GLU A 61 -3.68 22.93 -8.77
C GLU A 61 -4.99 22.66 -8.01
N THR A 62 -5.82 23.69 -7.86
CA THR A 62 -7.04 23.65 -7.02
C THR A 62 -8.31 23.51 -7.83
N LYS A 63 -8.25 23.67 -9.17
CA LYS A 63 -9.40 23.41 -10.06
C LYS A 63 -9.89 21.96 -10.01
N ASP A 64 -8.96 21.00 -9.88
CA ASP A 64 -9.27 19.61 -9.54
C ASP A 64 -8.77 19.35 -8.12
N PRO A 65 -9.65 19.44 -7.10
CA PRO A 65 -9.22 19.34 -5.71
C PRO A 65 -8.73 17.94 -5.36
N HIS A 66 -9.08 16.90 -6.12
CA HIS A 66 -8.78 15.52 -5.73
C HIS A 66 -7.28 15.25 -5.63
N ILE A 67 -6.52 15.75 -6.60
CA ILE A 67 -5.07 15.55 -6.65
C ILE A 67 -4.39 16.41 -5.58
N CYS A 68 -4.82 17.66 -5.41
CA CYS A 68 -4.28 18.56 -4.40
C CYS A 68 -4.49 18.02 -2.98
N GLU A 69 -5.71 17.61 -2.64
CA GLU A 69 -6.04 17.04 -1.34
C GLU A 69 -5.26 15.75 -1.06
N ALA A 70 -5.20 14.83 -2.04
CA ALA A 70 -4.41 13.60 -1.90
C ALA A 70 -2.91 13.89 -1.72
N SER A 71 -2.38 14.89 -2.42
CA SER A 71 -0.98 15.32 -2.28
C SER A 71 -0.72 15.88 -0.89
N GLN A 72 -1.58 16.76 -0.38
CA GLN A 72 -1.50 17.30 0.98
C GLN A 72 -1.57 16.19 2.04
N GLN A 73 -2.44 15.20 1.85
CA GLN A 73 -2.53 14.05 2.77
C GLN A 73 -1.21 13.27 2.85
N LEU A 74 -0.43 13.22 1.77
CA LEU A 74 0.83 12.48 1.70
C LEU A 74 2.05 13.31 2.10
N THR A 75 2.00 14.65 1.96
CA THR A 75 3.12 15.54 2.26
C THR A 75 3.02 16.23 3.62
N ALA A 76 1.80 16.56 4.09
CA ALA A 76 1.59 17.32 5.32
C ALA A 76 1.29 16.43 6.55
N SER A 77 0.96 15.15 6.34
CA SER A 77 0.66 14.20 7.41
C SER A 77 1.77 13.17 7.61
N LYS A 78 1.91 12.65 8.84
CA LYS A 78 2.72 11.45 9.07
C LYS A 78 2.14 10.29 8.26
N THR A 79 2.99 9.53 7.57
CA THR A 79 2.59 8.33 6.84
C THR A 79 3.11 7.06 7.52
N ARG A 80 2.37 5.95 7.37
CA ARG A 80 2.85 4.62 7.75
C ARG A 80 2.37 3.57 6.76
N LEU A 81 3.13 2.48 6.65
CA LEU A 81 2.75 1.34 5.82
C LEU A 81 1.58 0.54 6.41
N PHE A 82 0.90 -0.20 5.53
CA PHE A 82 0.02 -1.27 5.95
C PHE A 82 0.82 -2.42 6.59
N LYS A 83 0.20 -3.14 7.53
CA LYS A 83 0.88 -4.21 8.29
C LYS A 83 1.30 -5.39 7.42
N ASN A 84 0.54 -5.68 6.34
CA ASN A 84 0.91 -6.69 5.35
C ASN A 84 2.16 -6.32 4.53
N SER A 85 2.51 -5.03 4.42
CA SER A 85 3.75 -4.59 3.77
C SER A 85 5.02 -4.92 4.56
N ILE A 86 4.90 -5.20 5.85
CA ILE A 86 6.05 -5.42 6.75
C ILE A 86 6.06 -6.81 7.40
N ASN A 87 4.93 -7.53 7.37
CA ASN A 87 4.82 -8.86 7.96
C ASN A 87 4.09 -9.83 7.00
N PRO A 88 4.76 -10.90 6.54
CA PRO A 88 4.17 -11.85 5.62
C PRO A 88 2.98 -12.62 6.22
N ALA A 89 3.00 -12.92 7.53
CA ALA A 89 1.86 -13.56 8.21
C ALA A 89 0.60 -12.71 8.12
N TYR A 90 0.74 -11.38 8.21
CA TYR A 90 -0.39 -10.47 8.06
C TYR A 90 -0.94 -10.41 6.62
N SER A 91 -0.16 -10.80 5.61
CA SER A 91 -0.69 -10.97 4.26
C SER A 91 -1.71 -12.10 4.19
N GLN A 92 -1.51 -13.18 4.95
CA GLN A 92 -2.48 -14.27 5.08
C GLN A 92 -3.75 -13.81 5.80
N VAL A 93 -3.63 -13.03 6.87
CA VAL A 93 -4.78 -12.39 7.56
C VAL A 93 -5.64 -11.59 6.57
N HIS A 94 -5.00 -10.86 5.67
CA HIS A 94 -5.70 -10.10 4.63
C HIS A 94 -6.35 -11.00 3.58
N SER A 95 -5.63 -12.01 3.06
CA SER A 95 -6.19 -12.94 2.06
C SER A 95 -7.37 -13.75 2.59
N GLU A 96 -7.37 -14.08 3.88
CA GLU A 96 -8.47 -14.79 4.53
C GLU A 96 -9.61 -13.86 4.97
N ASN A 97 -9.48 -12.55 4.76
CA ASN A 97 -10.46 -11.51 5.08
C ASN A 97 -10.96 -11.59 6.53
N ILE A 98 -10.06 -11.83 7.51
CA ILE A 98 -10.44 -12.06 8.91
C ILE A 98 -11.25 -10.90 9.50
N TRP A 99 -10.80 -9.65 9.28
CA TRP A 99 -11.55 -8.48 9.76
C TRP A 99 -12.88 -8.27 9.03
N GLY A 100 -12.99 -8.66 7.75
CA GLY A 100 -14.25 -8.64 7.03
C GLY A 100 -15.26 -9.65 7.59
N LYS A 101 -14.79 -10.84 7.97
CA LYS A 101 -15.60 -11.85 8.65
C LYS A 101 -16.07 -11.36 10.02
N ALA A 102 -15.20 -10.71 10.80
CA ALA A 102 -15.56 -10.11 12.08
C ALA A 102 -16.63 -9.01 11.92
N MET A 103 -16.48 -8.11 10.94
CA MET A 103 -17.51 -7.10 10.65
C MET A 103 -18.84 -7.74 10.26
N ARG A 104 -18.82 -8.82 9.47
CA ARG A 104 -20.03 -9.57 9.12
C ARG A 104 -20.68 -10.22 10.36
N GLN A 105 -19.90 -10.81 11.25
CA GLN A 105 -20.39 -11.38 12.52
C GLN A 105 -21.13 -10.35 13.36
N ILE A 106 -20.61 -9.13 13.44
CA ILE A 106 -21.25 -8.03 14.17
C ILE A 106 -22.52 -7.58 13.45
N LEU A 107 -22.41 -7.23 12.16
CA LEU A 107 -23.48 -6.53 11.44
C LEU A 107 -24.63 -7.43 10.99
N ILE A 108 -24.35 -8.70 10.73
CA ILE A 108 -25.32 -9.65 10.15
C ILE A 108 -25.71 -10.73 11.16
N GLU A 109 -24.76 -11.22 11.96
CA GLU A 109 -25.00 -12.35 12.87
C GLU A 109 -25.30 -11.90 14.31
N GLY A 110 -25.14 -10.61 14.60
CA GLY A 110 -25.53 -10.01 15.88
C GLY A 110 -24.57 -10.29 17.04
N LEU A 111 -23.34 -10.74 16.76
CA LEU A 111 -22.32 -10.86 17.80
C LEU A 111 -21.95 -9.49 18.35
N SER A 112 -21.56 -9.43 19.63
CA SER A 112 -20.98 -8.22 20.17
C SER A 112 -19.62 -7.91 19.50
N PRO A 113 -19.21 -6.63 19.43
CA PRO A 113 -17.89 -6.27 18.93
C PRO A 113 -16.75 -7.00 19.63
N THR A 114 -16.87 -7.25 20.94
CA THR A 114 -15.87 -7.98 21.74
C THR A 114 -15.76 -9.43 21.27
N GLU A 115 -16.89 -10.16 21.19
CA GLU A 115 -16.87 -11.58 20.79
C GLU A 115 -16.32 -11.78 19.37
N ALA A 116 -16.77 -10.97 18.41
CA ALA A 116 -16.28 -11.05 17.03
C ALA A 116 -14.78 -10.70 16.94
N THR A 117 -14.32 -9.75 17.77
CA THR A 117 -12.90 -9.38 17.84
C THR A 117 -12.07 -10.49 18.47
N ASP A 118 -12.54 -11.15 19.52
CA ASP A 118 -11.83 -12.26 20.17
C ASP A 118 -11.65 -13.44 19.20
N ILE A 119 -12.69 -13.76 18.42
CA ILE A 119 -12.63 -14.78 17.36
C ILE A 119 -11.56 -14.39 16.31
N ALA A 120 -11.58 -13.14 15.85
CA ALA A 120 -10.61 -12.65 14.87
C ALA A 120 -9.17 -12.67 15.40
N ILE A 121 -8.95 -12.22 16.64
CA ILE A 121 -7.63 -12.21 17.28
C ILE A 121 -7.11 -13.63 17.47
N LYS A 122 -7.97 -14.58 17.87
CA LYS A 122 -7.60 -15.99 17.96
C LYS A 122 -7.10 -16.53 16.62
N GLN A 123 -7.85 -16.31 15.54
CA GLN A 123 -7.45 -16.72 14.18
C GLN A 123 -6.13 -16.05 13.74
N ILE A 124 -5.96 -14.76 14.01
CA ILE A 124 -4.72 -14.04 13.69
C ILE A 124 -3.54 -14.64 14.47
N THR A 125 -3.73 -14.97 15.74
CA THR A 125 -2.68 -15.57 16.59
C THR A 125 -2.26 -16.94 16.09
N GLU A 126 -3.24 -17.76 15.67
CA GLU A 126 -2.99 -19.06 15.05
C GLU A 126 -2.19 -18.91 13.73
N ILE A 127 -2.56 -17.96 12.87
CA ILE A 127 -1.79 -17.65 11.64
C ILE A 127 -0.35 -17.28 11.98
N PHE A 128 -0.13 -16.37 12.94
CA PHE A 128 1.21 -15.95 13.32
C PHE A 128 2.05 -17.11 13.87
N SER A 129 1.47 -17.97 14.71
CA SER A 129 2.15 -19.16 15.25
C SER A 129 2.55 -20.14 14.14
N GLN A 130 1.71 -20.31 13.10
CA GLN A 130 2.04 -21.14 11.94
C GLN A 130 3.17 -20.56 11.08
N TRP A 131 3.30 -19.23 11.03
CA TRP A 131 4.40 -18.58 10.30
C TRP A 131 5.73 -18.65 11.07
N GLU A 132 5.70 -18.56 12.40
CA GLU A 132 6.88 -18.75 13.24
C GLU A 132 7.46 -20.15 13.11
N THR A 133 6.61 -21.17 13.00
CA THR A 133 7.04 -22.58 12.84
C THR A 133 7.54 -22.93 11.43
N ARG A 134 7.32 -22.07 10.43
CA ARG A 134 7.79 -22.26 9.04
C ARG A 134 9.16 -21.64 8.77
N GLN A 135 9.64 -20.79 9.68
CA GLN A 135 10.97 -20.16 9.63
C GLN A 135 12.00 -21.07 10.29
#